data_AF-A0A662UQT9-F1
#
_entry.id   AF-A0A662UQT9-F1
#
_cell.length_a   1.000
_cell.length_b   1.000
_cell.length_c   1.000
_cell.angle_alpha   90.00
_cell.angle_beta   90.00
_cell.angle_gamma   90.00
#
_symmetry.space_group_name_H-M   'P 1'
#
loop_
_entity.id
_entity.type
_entity.pdbx_description
1 polymer ?
#
loop_
_entity_poly.entity_id
_entity_poly.type
_entity_poly.pdbx_seq_one_letter_code
_entity_poly.pdbx_strand_id
1 'polypeptide(L)'
;MNEINFLPPVFNPGKIVGIGLNYEEYRVMLKCPKPEVPLFFFKPTSTLVGHKDYVYIPRGGKWPGTSSKILFHEYELALVIGRRTRNVDRREVHKYVFGFTIFSDITAHDIEMIKPGFVLYQ
;
A
#
# COMPACT_ATOMS: atom_id res chain seq x y z
N MET A 1 20.57 19.91 -5.88
CA MET A 1 19.42 18.99 -5.71
C MET A 1 18.33 19.53 -4.78
N ASN A 2 18.50 20.68 -4.09
CA ASN A 2 17.49 21.19 -3.15
C ASN A 2 16.29 21.92 -3.78
N GLU A 3 16.16 21.91 -5.11
CA GLU A 3 15.11 22.64 -5.85
C GLU A 3 14.33 21.73 -6.82
N ILE A 4 14.37 20.41 -6.63
CA ILE A 4 13.59 19.48 -7.47
C ILE A 4 12.51 18.81 -6.64
N ASN A 5 11.30 18.79 -7.21
CA ASN A 5 10.17 18.05 -6.67
C ASN A 5 10.18 16.65 -7.28
N PHE A 6 10.34 15.63 -6.45
CA PHE A 6 10.33 14.24 -6.88
C PHE A 6 8.90 13.77 -7.03
N LEU A 7 8.49 13.45 -8.25
CA LEU A 7 7.20 12.79 -8.50
C LEU A 7 7.25 11.31 -8.09
N PRO A 8 6.09 10.62 -7.99
CA PRO A 8 6.07 9.17 -7.88
C PRO A 8 6.93 8.53 -8.98
N PRO A 9 7.77 7.51 -8.67
CA PRO A 9 8.70 6.92 -9.64
C PRO A 9 7.98 6.20 -10.79
N VAL A 10 6.68 5.91 -10.64
CA VAL A 10 5.80 5.42 -11.70
C VAL A 10 4.67 6.44 -11.87
N PHE A 11 4.70 7.17 -12.99
CA PHE A 11 3.79 8.30 -13.22
C PHE A 11 2.31 7.90 -13.35
N ASN A 12 2.01 6.71 -13.89
CA ASN A 12 0.64 6.25 -14.09
C ASN A 12 0.54 4.71 -13.95
N PRO A 13 0.67 4.17 -12.72
CA PRO A 13 0.52 2.74 -12.52
C PRO A 13 -0.94 2.33 -12.77
N GLY A 14 -1.16 1.16 -13.37
CA GLY A 14 -2.52 0.66 -13.60
C GLY A 14 -3.23 0.17 -12.32
N LYS A 15 -2.48 -0.11 -11.25
CA LYS A 15 -2.97 -0.52 -9.92
C LYS A 15 -1.81 -0.52 -8.92
N ILE A 16 -2.14 -0.38 -7.64
CA ILE A 16 -1.25 -0.63 -6.51
C ILE A 16 -1.85 -1.80 -5.75
N VAL A 17 -1.05 -2.84 -5.51
CA VAL A 17 -1.49 -4.05 -4.81
C VAL A 17 -0.62 -4.19 -3.56
N GLY A 18 -1.25 -4.16 -2.40
CA GLY A 18 -0.59 -4.37 -1.11
C GLY A 18 -0.78 -5.80 -0.60
N ILE A 19 0.06 -6.20 0.35
CA ILE A 19 0.00 -7.50 1.03
C ILE A 19 0.08 -7.27 2.53
N GLY A 20 -1.00 -7.57 3.25
CA GLY A 20 -1.02 -7.49 4.70
C GLY A 20 -0.35 -8.68 5.38
N LEU A 21 0.16 -8.46 6.59
CA LEU A 21 0.73 -9.49 7.48
C LEU A 21 1.85 -10.33 6.85
N ASN A 22 2.69 -9.72 6.01
CA ASN A 22 3.76 -10.41 5.27
C ASN A 22 5.12 -10.45 6.00
N TYR A 23 5.23 -9.81 7.17
CA TYR A 23 6.41 -9.89 8.04
C TYR A 23 6.10 -10.78 9.24
N GLU A 24 6.79 -11.92 9.35
CA GLU A 24 6.41 -13.01 10.27
C GLU A 24 6.51 -12.58 11.73
N GLU A 25 7.56 -11.87 12.11
CA GLU A 25 7.77 -11.38 13.47
C GLU A 25 6.67 -10.40 13.89
N TYR A 26 6.26 -9.52 12.96
CA TYR A 26 5.17 -8.57 13.20
C TYR A 26 3.83 -9.28 13.35
N ARG A 27 3.54 -10.26 12.50
CA ARG A 27 2.33 -11.10 12.61
C ARG A 27 2.26 -11.82 13.95
N VAL A 28 3.36 -12.44 14.39
CA VAL A 28 3.45 -13.15 15.67
C VAL A 28 3.25 -12.18 16.84
N MET A 29 3.85 -10.99 16.78
CA MET A 29 3.65 -9.92 17.79
C MET A 29 2.17 -9.55 17.94
N LEU A 30 1.45 -9.39 16.83
CA LEU A 30 0.03 -9.10 16.80
C LEU A 30 -0.87 -10.28 17.22
N LYS A 31 -0.29 -11.46 17.43
CA LYS A 31 -1.03 -12.72 17.73
C LYS A 31 -2.06 -13.08 16.65
N CYS A 32 -1.83 -12.65 15.41
CA CYS A 32 -2.70 -12.99 14.29
C CYS A 32 -2.38 -14.42 13.79
N PRO A 33 -3.39 -15.23 13.41
CA PRO A 33 -3.14 -16.52 12.79
C PRO A 33 -2.38 -16.34 11.46
N LYS A 34 -1.59 -17.35 11.07
CA LYS A 34 -0.93 -17.34 9.77
C LYS A 34 -1.99 -17.47 8.67
N PRO A 35 -2.08 -16.53 7.73
CA PRO A 35 -3.06 -16.63 6.65
C PRO A 35 -2.66 -17.78 5.70
N GLU A 36 -3.64 -18.57 5.26
CA GLU A 36 -3.43 -19.70 4.34
C GLU A 36 -3.06 -19.22 2.92
N VAL A 37 -3.53 -18.02 2.56
CA VAL A 37 -3.23 -17.33 1.31
C VAL A 37 -2.85 -15.87 1.60
N PRO A 38 -2.01 -15.21 0.78
CA PRO A 38 -1.65 -13.82 1.02
C PRO A 38 -2.87 -12.90 1.06
N LEU A 39 -2.87 -11.95 1.99
CA LEU A 39 -3.95 -10.99 2.20
C LEU A 39 -3.74 -9.79 1.27
N PHE A 40 -4.32 -9.85 0.07
CA PHE A 40 -4.24 -8.77 -0.91
C PHE A 40 -5.27 -7.68 -0.68
N PHE A 41 -4.87 -6.44 -0.93
CA PHE A 41 -5.76 -5.28 -1.04
C PHE A 41 -5.28 -4.35 -2.15
N PHE A 42 -6.13 -3.39 -2.52
CA PHE A 42 -5.78 -2.39 -3.54
C PHE A 42 -5.67 -1.01 -2.91
N LYS A 43 -4.61 -0.26 -3.20
CA LYS A 43 -4.63 1.19 -2.97
C LYS A 43 -5.04 1.90 -4.26
N PRO A 44 -5.97 2.86 -4.21
CA PRO A 44 -6.29 3.69 -5.37
C PRO A 44 -5.02 4.40 -5.86
N THR A 45 -4.80 4.46 -7.16
CA THR A 45 -3.59 5.11 -7.72
C THR A 45 -3.55 6.62 -7.46
N SER A 46 -4.71 7.22 -7.16
CA SER A 46 -4.87 8.60 -6.73
C SER A 46 -4.28 8.90 -5.35
N THR A 47 -3.85 7.90 -4.58
CA THR A 47 -3.18 8.11 -3.28
C THR A 47 -1.69 8.40 -3.41
N LEU A 48 -1.10 8.24 -4.60
CA LEU A 48 0.33 8.42 -4.80
C LEU A 48 0.74 9.89 -4.63
N VAL A 49 1.79 10.08 -3.85
CA VAL A 49 2.48 11.36 -3.69
C VAL A 49 3.98 11.18 -3.86
N GLY A 50 4.66 12.25 -4.22
CA GLY A 50 6.10 12.29 -4.41
C GLY A 50 6.91 12.14 -3.13
N HIS A 51 8.23 11.99 -3.28
CA HIS A 51 9.11 12.00 -2.12
C HIS A 51 9.10 13.39 -1.47
N LYS A 52 8.82 13.43 -0.15
CA LYS A 52 8.64 14.65 0.67
C LYS A 52 7.40 15.49 0.34
N ASP A 53 6.48 14.98 -0.48
CA ASP A 53 5.18 15.62 -0.66
C ASP A 53 4.29 15.46 0.58
N TYR A 54 3.27 16.30 0.64
CA TYR A 54 2.27 16.26 1.70
C TYR A 54 1.29 15.09 1.52
N VAL A 55 1.01 14.41 2.63
CA VAL A 55 -0.07 13.43 2.71
C VAL A 55 -1.27 14.10 3.36
N TYR A 56 -2.41 14.09 2.66
CA TYR A 56 -3.63 14.71 3.16
C TYR A 56 -4.37 13.76 4.10
N ILE A 57 -4.52 14.19 5.34
CA ILE A 57 -5.24 13.44 6.37
C ILE A 57 -6.74 13.74 6.26
N PRO A 58 -7.62 12.73 6.16
CA PRO A 58 -9.07 12.96 6.15
C PRO A 58 -9.52 13.69 7.42
N ARG A 59 -10.12 14.88 7.27
CA ARG A 59 -10.60 15.70 8.40
C ARG A 59 -12.09 15.51 8.73
N GLY A 60 -12.76 14.59 8.06
CA GLY A 60 -14.21 14.36 8.21
C GLY A 60 -15.03 14.94 7.07
N GLY A 61 -16.28 14.55 7.01
CA GLY A 61 -17.24 14.94 5.98
C GLY A 61 -18.68 14.76 6.48
N LYS A 62 -19.63 14.70 5.55
CA LYS A 62 -21.06 14.53 5.90
C LYS A 62 -21.36 13.18 6.56
N TRP A 63 -20.47 12.20 6.44
CA TRP A 63 -20.66 10.83 6.93
C TRP A 63 -19.78 10.57 8.16
N PRO A 64 -20.28 9.83 9.16
CA PRO A 64 -19.46 9.41 10.30
C PRO A 64 -18.34 8.47 9.82
N GLY A 65 -17.19 8.51 10.49
CA GLY A 65 -16.06 7.63 10.18
C GLY A 65 -15.18 8.06 8.99
N THR A 66 -15.30 9.29 8.51
CA THR A 66 -14.49 9.81 7.40
C THR A 66 -13.42 10.81 7.84
N SER A 67 -13.19 10.94 9.15
CA SER A 67 -12.08 11.69 9.75
C SER A 67 -11.12 10.71 10.40
N SER A 68 -9.82 10.96 10.29
CA SER A 68 -8.81 10.16 10.98
C SER A 68 -8.00 11.01 11.96
N LYS A 69 -7.71 10.43 13.12
CA LYS A 69 -6.68 10.89 14.07
C LYS A 69 -5.62 9.82 14.34
N ILE A 70 -5.81 8.61 13.83
CA ILE A 70 -4.96 7.45 14.07
C ILE A 70 -4.33 7.04 12.74
N LEU A 71 -3.11 7.54 12.51
CA LEU A 71 -2.33 7.27 11.31
C LEU A 71 -1.12 6.42 11.63
N PHE A 72 -0.90 5.40 10.81
CA PHE A 72 0.26 4.53 10.89
C PHE A 72 1.04 4.64 9.59
N HIS A 73 2.36 4.57 9.73
CA HIS A 73 3.29 4.51 8.61
C HIS A 73 3.79 3.07 8.50
N GLU A 74 3.49 2.43 7.38
CA GLU A 74 4.01 1.10 7.06
C GLU A 74 4.98 1.26 5.90
N TYR A 75 6.28 1.08 6.16
CA TYR A 75 7.32 1.24 5.15
C TYR A 75 7.58 -0.11 4.47
N GLU A 76 7.24 -0.16 3.19
CA GLU A 76 7.19 -1.40 2.42
C GLU A 76 8.20 -1.41 1.27
N LEU A 77 8.72 -2.60 0.96
CA LEU A 77 9.43 -2.86 -0.29
C LEU A 77 8.42 -3.02 -1.42
N ALA A 78 8.39 -2.06 -2.34
CA ALA A 78 7.52 -2.12 -3.51
C ALA A 78 8.24 -2.69 -4.73
N LEU A 79 7.60 -3.66 -5.39
CA LEU A 79 8.03 -4.23 -6.66
C LEU A 79 7.37 -3.46 -7.80
N VAL A 80 8.16 -2.94 -8.74
CA VAL A 80 7.65 -2.30 -9.96
C VAL A 80 7.60 -3.35 -11.07
N ILE A 81 6.40 -3.66 -11.57
CA ILE A 81 6.21 -4.63 -12.66
C ILE A 81 6.41 -3.92 -14.01
N GLY A 82 7.41 -4.38 -14.79
CA GLY A 82 7.78 -3.76 -16.07
C GLY A 82 7.11 -4.39 -17.29
N ARG A 83 6.52 -5.58 -17.16
CA ARG A 83 5.94 -6.34 -18.28
C ARG A 83 4.57 -6.87 -17.93
N ARG A 84 3.60 -6.68 -18.85
CA ARG A 84 2.27 -7.30 -18.72
C ARG A 84 2.44 -8.81 -18.62
N THR A 85 1.77 -9.42 -17.65
CA THR A 85 1.94 -10.83 -17.37
C THR A 85 0.72 -11.46 -16.71
N ARG A 86 0.64 -12.79 -16.75
CA ARG A 86 -0.43 -13.63 -16.17
C ARG A 86 0.11 -15.04 -15.96
N ASN A 87 -0.22 -15.67 -14.83
CA ASN A 87 0.15 -17.06 -14.50
C ASN A 87 1.66 -17.34 -14.63
N VAL A 88 2.48 -16.48 -14.02
CA VAL A 88 3.94 -16.57 -14.07
C VAL A 88 4.45 -17.68 -13.16
N ASP A 89 5.35 -18.53 -13.66
CA ASP A 89 6.09 -19.46 -12.82
C ASP A 89 7.00 -18.70 -11.84
N ARG A 90 7.03 -19.14 -10.57
CA ARG A 90 7.81 -18.49 -9.50
C ARG A 90 9.28 -18.26 -9.90
N ARG A 91 9.88 -19.18 -10.65
CA ARG A 91 11.29 -19.13 -11.07
C ARG A 91 11.53 -18.04 -12.11
N GLU A 92 10.50 -17.57 -12.79
CA GLU A 92 10.60 -16.58 -13.87
C GLU A 92 10.18 -15.17 -13.45
N VAL A 93 9.67 -14.98 -12.22
CA VAL A 93 9.15 -13.69 -11.72
C VAL A 93 10.13 -12.53 -11.94
N HIS A 94 11.43 -12.77 -11.72
CA HIS A 94 12.49 -11.77 -11.90
C HIS A 94 12.53 -11.17 -13.32
N LYS A 95 12.07 -11.89 -14.35
CA LYS A 95 12.01 -11.40 -15.74
C LYS A 95 10.93 -10.33 -15.96
N TYR A 96 9.99 -10.19 -15.03
CA TYR A 96 8.84 -9.27 -15.12
C TYR A 96 8.95 -8.07 -14.17
N VAL A 97 9.84 -8.14 -13.18
CA VAL A 97 10.14 -7.04 -12.26
C VAL A 97 11.09 -6.06 -12.95
N PHE A 98 10.66 -4.81 -13.11
CA PHE A 98 11.50 -3.72 -13.60
C PHE A 98 12.54 -3.30 -12.55
N GLY A 99 12.11 -3.22 -11.29
CA GLY A 99 12.95 -2.81 -10.19
C GLY A 99 12.16 -2.73 -8.88
N PHE A 100 12.79 -2.11 -7.89
CA PHE A 100 12.25 -1.96 -6.55
C PHE A 100 12.26 -0.49 -6.14
N THR A 101 11.31 -0.10 -5.29
CA THR A 101 11.27 1.21 -4.65
C THR A 101 10.76 1.07 -3.21
N ILE A 102 10.84 2.15 -2.45
CA ILE A 102 10.18 2.28 -1.15
C ILE A 102 8.75 2.76 -1.39
N PHE A 103 7.80 2.19 -0.65
CA PHE A 103 6.42 2.66 -0.59
C PHE A 103 6.02 2.86 0.87
N SER A 104 5.36 3.98 1.19
CA SER A 104 4.79 4.18 2.52
C SER A 104 3.30 3.89 2.42
N ASP A 105 2.88 2.74 2.93
CA ASP A 105 1.47 2.41 3.08
C ASP A 105 0.94 3.12 4.32
N ILE A 106 0.44 4.34 4.11
CA ILE A 106 -0.11 5.14 5.19
C ILE A 106 -1.56 4.71 5.41
N THR A 107 -1.83 4.26 6.63
CA THR A 107 -3.11 3.68 7.00
C THR A 107 -3.79 4.54 8.06
N ALA A 108 -5.03 4.94 7.79
CA ALA A 108 -5.93 5.53 8.77
C ALA A 108 -6.69 4.40 9.49
N HIS A 109 -6.10 3.80 10.53
CA HIS A 109 -6.66 2.60 11.16
C HIS A 109 -8.04 2.83 11.77
N ASP A 110 -8.30 4.02 12.30
CA ASP A 110 -9.62 4.37 12.81
C ASP A 110 -10.70 4.41 11.74
N ILE A 111 -10.35 4.55 10.45
CA ILE A 111 -11.26 4.44 9.31
C ILE A 111 -11.29 3.00 8.78
N GLU A 112 -10.13 2.36 8.67
CA GLU A 112 -9.99 0.98 8.21
C GLU A 112 -10.83 0.00 9.05
N MET A 113 -10.79 0.15 10.37
CA MET A 113 -11.46 -0.75 11.31
C MET A 113 -12.99 -0.57 11.35
N ILE A 114 -13.56 0.43 10.67
CA ILE A 114 -14.96 0.81 10.87
C ILE A 114 -15.94 -0.27 10.43
N LYS A 115 -15.59 -1.19 9.51
CA LYS A 115 -16.43 -2.38 9.22
C LYS A 115 -15.66 -3.54 8.56
N PRO A 116 -15.87 -4.80 9.01
CA PRO A 116 -15.55 -5.97 8.19
C PRO A 116 -16.36 -5.90 6.87
N GLY A 117 -15.67 -5.83 5.74
CA GLY A 117 -16.28 -5.92 4.40
C GLY A 117 -16.55 -4.62 3.65
N PHE A 118 -16.25 -3.43 4.21
CA PHE A 118 -16.49 -2.16 3.51
C PHE A 118 -15.27 -1.59 2.80
N VAL A 119 -14.06 -2.05 3.12
CA VAL A 119 -12.84 -1.45 2.56
C VAL A 119 -11.83 -2.54 2.24
N LEU A 120 -11.82 -3.00 0.98
CA LEU A 120 -10.69 -3.71 0.36
C LEU A 120 -9.58 -2.71 -0.08
N TYR A 121 -9.65 -1.47 0.44
CA TYR A 121 -8.91 -0.31 -0.03
C TYR A 121 -8.25 0.47 1.10
N GLN A 122 -7.00 0.16 1.42
CA GLN A 122 -6.18 1.08 2.23
C GLN A 122 -5.81 2.33 1.42
#